data_AF-A0A0Q7A409-F1
#
_entry.id   AF-A0A0Q7A409-F1
#
_cell.length_a   1.000
_cell.length_b   1.000
_cell.length_c   1.000
_cell.angle_alpha   90.00
_cell.angle_beta   90.00
_cell.angle_gamma   90.00
#
_symmetry.space_group_name_H-M   'P 1'
#
loop_
_entity.id
_entity.type
_entity.pdbx_description
1 polymer ?
#
loop_
_entity_poly.entity_id
_entity_poly.type
_entity_poly.pdbx_seq_one_letter_code
_entity_poly.pdbx_strand_id
1 'polypeptide(L)'
;MTTEWTPELVKAALVDAFEIDYDTGGRVGPKMYGSAMPEYLVDSKDLWWQRESGSNKVGRMRAKVQRRSVEISRMEIVLLGHRDPRGRDLPNWLGGYLRDMEGPRNCLEAHAVNSAFWNIRGKSFDAKRFCKRVGWSYWTFRSRRDRGAAIIAHHLNELGLAPWR
;
A
#
# COMPACT_ATOMS: atom_id res chain seq x y z
N MET A 1 -19.34 5.76 -20.65
CA MET A 1 -19.30 6.21 -19.24
C MET A 1 -17.85 6.17 -18.82
N THR A 2 -17.20 7.34 -18.68
CA THR A 2 -15.86 7.45 -18.09
C THR A 2 -15.98 7.13 -16.61
N THR A 3 -15.34 6.04 -16.18
CA THR A 3 -15.27 5.68 -14.76
C THR A 3 -14.40 6.73 -14.07
N GLU A 4 -14.94 7.42 -13.07
CA GLU A 4 -14.21 8.41 -12.28
C GLU A 4 -13.60 7.77 -11.03
N TRP A 5 -12.56 8.38 -10.46
CA TRP A 5 -12.03 7.95 -9.17
C TRP A 5 -13.07 8.21 -8.08
N THR A 6 -13.40 7.15 -7.34
CA THR A 6 -14.23 7.22 -6.14
C THR A 6 -13.36 7.04 -4.89
N PRO A 7 -13.81 7.48 -3.70
CA PRO A 7 -13.08 7.25 -2.45
C PRO A 7 -12.78 5.75 -2.23
N GLU A 8 -13.69 4.87 -2.64
CA GLU A 8 -13.55 3.42 -2.57
C GLU A 8 -12.40 2.91 -3.44
N LEU A 9 -12.31 3.39 -4.69
CA LEU A 9 -11.23 3.04 -5.61
C LEU A 9 -9.89 3.56 -5.11
N VAL A 10 -9.84 4.76 -4.54
CA VAL A 10 -8.62 5.31 -3.92
C VAL A 10 -8.17 4.47 -2.74
N LYS A 11 -9.09 4.08 -1.85
CA LYS A 11 -8.77 3.18 -0.72
C LYS A 11 -8.23 1.84 -1.22
N ALA A 12 -8.86 1.25 -2.24
CA ALA A 12 -8.40 -0.01 -2.82
C ALA A 12 -7.01 0.11 -3.46
N ALA A 13 -6.77 1.16 -4.25
CA ALA A 13 -5.48 1.44 -4.88
C ALA A 13 -4.36 1.67 -3.85
N LEU A 14 -4.65 2.37 -2.75
CA LEU A 14 -3.70 2.54 -1.65
C LEU A 14 -3.38 1.22 -0.97
N VAL A 15 -4.38 0.37 -0.72
CA VAL A 15 -4.16 -0.96 -0.13
C VAL A 15 -3.30 -1.82 -1.06
N ASP A 16 -3.65 -1.89 -2.35
CA ASP A 16 -2.89 -2.63 -3.36
C ASP A 16 -1.43 -2.14 -3.46
N ALA A 17 -1.23 -0.82 -3.47
CA ALA A 17 0.11 -0.24 -3.48
C ALA A 17 0.94 -0.67 -2.27
N PHE A 18 0.37 -0.65 -1.06
CA PHE A 18 1.08 -1.15 0.13
C PHE A 18 1.26 -2.67 0.14
N GLU A 19 0.34 -3.45 -0.46
CA GLU A 19 0.53 -4.89 -0.62
C GLU A 19 1.73 -5.20 -1.52
N ILE A 20 1.81 -4.49 -2.65
CA ILE A 20 2.94 -4.58 -3.58
C ILE A 20 4.23 -4.10 -2.90
N ASP A 21 4.19 -3.03 -2.11
CA ASP A 21 5.35 -2.58 -1.33
C ASP A 21 5.80 -3.64 -0.31
N TYR A 22 4.88 -4.30 0.39
CA TYR A 22 5.24 -5.42 1.28
C TYR A 22 5.86 -6.62 0.53
N ASP A 23 5.38 -6.90 -0.69
CA ASP A 23 5.89 -8.01 -1.51
C ASP A 23 7.24 -7.70 -2.18
N THR A 24 7.45 -6.44 -2.58
CA THR A 24 8.62 -6.01 -3.39
C THR A 24 9.70 -5.34 -2.53
N GLY A 25 9.29 -4.51 -1.57
CA GLY A 25 10.08 -3.67 -0.70
C GLY A 25 10.55 -4.39 0.56
N GLY A 26 11.26 -5.52 0.40
CA GLY A 26 11.95 -6.23 1.49
C GLY A 26 12.98 -5.41 2.28
N ARG A 27 12.95 -4.06 2.27
CA ARG A 27 13.77 -3.16 3.06
C ARG A 27 12.98 -1.94 3.57
N VAL A 28 12.97 -1.83 4.91
CA VAL A 28 12.74 -0.66 5.77
C VAL A 28 11.36 0.03 5.73
N GLY A 29 10.38 -0.61 6.38
CA GLY A 29 9.36 0.15 7.12
C GLY A 29 10.00 0.99 8.24
N PRO A 30 9.32 2.02 8.77
CA PRO A 30 9.82 2.83 9.88
C PRO A 30 10.30 1.94 11.02
N LYS A 31 11.46 2.27 11.61
CA LYS A 31 12.17 1.47 12.64
C LYS A 31 11.30 0.99 13.81
N MET A 32 10.14 1.61 14.03
CA MET A 32 9.14 1.23 15.04
C MET A 32 8.35 -0.06 14.75
N TYR A 33 8.37 -0.61 13.53
CA TYR A 33 7.52 -1.76 13.15
C TYR A 33 8.15 -3.15 13.36
N GLY A 34 9.45 -3.24 13.68
CA GLY A 34 10.12 -4.43 14.21
C GLY A 34 9.69 -5.79 13.63
N SER A 35 9.46 -6.76 14.52
CA SER A 35 9.20 -8.18 14.23
C SER A 35 7.75 -8.51 13.84
N ALA A 36 6.93 -7.51 13.51
CA ALA A 36 5.54 -7.73 13.10
C ALA A 36 5.40 -8.21 11.64
N MET A 37 6.48 -8.48 10.90
CA MET A 37 6.42 -8.83 9.47
C MET A 37 5.86 -10.24 9.21
N PRO A 38 4.95 -10.41 8.23
CA PRO A 38 4.40 -11.73 7.88
C PRO A 38 5.38 -12.64 7.13
N GLU A 39 5.06 -13.93 7.11
CA GLU A 39 5.83 -14.99 6.49
C GLU A 39 5.08 -15.57 5.27
N TYR A 40 5.70 -15.59 4.07
CA TYR A 40 5.08 -16.06 2.82
C TYR A 40 5.89 -17.15 2.07
N LEU A 41 5.25 -17.82 1.10
CA LEU A 41 5.61 -19.13 0.49
C LEU A 41 6.38 -19.02 -0.86
N VAL A 42 7.14 -20.07 -1.23
CA VAL A 42 8.20 -20.13 -2.28
C VAL A 42 7.75 -20.80 -3.60
N ASP A 43 8.28 -20.37 -4.76
CA ASP A 43 8.22 -20.99 -6.09
C ASP A 43 9.49 -21.80 -6.45
N SER A 44 9.29 -22.84 -7.26
CA SER A 44 10.21 -23.92 -7.65
C SER A 44 11.49 -23.52 -8.38
N LYS A 45 11.51 -22.39 -9.11
CA LYS A 45 12.67 -21.93 -9.88
C LYS A 45 13.79 -21.34 -9.01
N ASP A 46 13.44 -20.70 -7.90
CA ASP A 46 14.39 -20.13 -6.93
C ASP A 46 15.10 -21.22 -6.09
N LEU A 47 14.44 -22.37 -5.89
CA LEU A 47 15.00 -23.53 -5.21
C LEU A 47 16.17 -24.16 -5.98
N TRP A 48 16.16 -24.08 -7.32
CA TRP A 48 17.19 -24.64 -8.18
C TRP A 48 18.50 -23.84 -8.12
N TRP A 49 18.41 -22.51 -8.24
CA TRP A 49 19.57 -21.60 -8.15
C TRP A 49 20.26 -21.62 -6.78
N GLN A 50 19.49 -21.76 -5.70
CA GLN A 50 20.06 -21.79 -4.35
C GLN A 50 20.73 -23.13 -4.01
N ARG A 51 20.30 -24.25 -4.62
CA ARG A 51 20.98 -25.54 -4.51
C ARG A 51 22.36 -25.53 -5.17
N GLU A 52 22.50 -24.83 -6.29
CA GLU A 52 23.76 -24.74 -7.03
C GLU A 52 24.83 -23.91 -6.30
N SER A 53 24.40 -22.90 -5.53
CA SER A 53 25.29 -21.96 -4.81
C SER A 53 25.90 -22.44 -3.49
N GLY A 54 25.53 -23.63 -2.99
CA GLY A 54 26.18 -24.27 -1.83
C GLY A 54 26.10 -23.54 -0.47
N SER A 55 25.31 -22.47 -0.35
CA SER A 55 25.09 -21.72 0.90
C SER A 55 24.15 -22.49 1.84
N ASN A 56 24.71 -23.44 2.56
CA ASN A 56 24.04 -24.27 3.55
C ASN A 56 23.42 -23.47 4.72
N LYS A 57 22.26 -23.96 5.19
CA LYS A 57 21.80 -24.17 6.59
C LYS A 57 20.35 -23.73 6.80
N VAL A 58 19.49 -24.74 6.76
CA VAL A 58 18.22 -24.91 7.51
C VAL A 58 17.53 -23.62 7.97
N GLY A 59 16.46 -23.25 7.26
CA GLY A 59 15.38 -22.45 7.82
C GLY A 59 14.98 -21.24 6.98
N ARG A 60 13.96 -21.43 6.14
CA ARG A 60 13.17 -20.40 5.43
C ARG A 60 13.81 -19.82 4.16
N MET A 61 14.03 -20.72 3.20
CA MET A 61 13.81 -20.41 1.79
C MET A 61 12.41 -19.79 1.64
N ARG A 62 12.30 -18.57 1.07
CA ARG A 62 11.05 -17.88 0.70
C ARG A 62 11.19 -17.32 -0.71
N ALA A 63 10.33 -17.70 -1.66
CA ALA A 63 10.34 -17.09 -2.99
C ALA A 63 9.50 -15.82 -2.97
N LYS A 64 9.89 -14.93 -3.87
CA LYS A 64 9.21 -13.67 -4.10
C LYS A 64 8.00 -13.91 -4.97
N VAL A 65 6.82 -13.43 -4.57
CA VAL A 65 5.73 -13.22 -5.52
C VAL A 65 6.24 -12.19 -6.53
N GLN A 66 6.48 -12.61 -7.76
CA GLN A 66 6.95 -11.71 -8.80
C GLN A 66 5.77 -10.87 -9.28
N ARG A 67 5.65 -9.65 -8.74
CA ARG A 67 4.69 -8.64 -9.21
C ARG A 67 5.06 -8.19 -10.62
N ARG A 68 4.04 -7.90 -11.43
CA ARG A 68 4.20 -7.40 -12.79
C ARG A 68 4.76 -5.98 -12.75
N SER A 69 5.50 -5.59 -13.78
CA SER A 69 6.05 -4.23 -13.90
C SER A 69 4.96 -3.14 -13.79
N VAL A 70 3.78 -3.40 -14.34
CA VAL A 70 2.63 -2.48 -14.27
C VAL A 70 2.13 -2.29 -12.83
N GLU A 71 2.14 -3.35 -12.01
CA GLU A 71 1.75 -3.27 -10.59
C GLU A 71 2.78 -2.44 -9.81
N ILE A 72 4.07 -2.67 -10.06
CA ILE A 72 5.16 -1.91 -9.44
C ILE A 72 5.07 -0.42 -9.81
N SER A 73 4.89 -0.10 -11.09
CA SER A 73 4.75 1.30 -11.51
C SER A 73 3.51 1.98 -10.92
N ARG A 74 2.39 1.27 -10.76
CA ARG A 74 1.19 1.79 -10.06
C ARG A 74 1.51 2.08 -8.59
N MET A 75 2.18 1.16 -7.91
CA MET A 75 2.62 1.36 -6.53
C MET A 75 3.54 2.58 -6.39
N GLU A 76 4.53 2.74 -7.28
CA GLU A 76 5.45 3.88 -7.29
C GLU A 76 4.70 5.20 -7.49
N ILE A 77 3.75 5.25 -8.43
CA ILE A 77 2.89 6.42 -8.67
C ILE A 77 2.14 6.84 -7.40
N VAL A 78 1.63 5.88 -6.62
CA VAL A 78 0.85 6.14 -5.39
C VAL A 78 1.74 6.55 -4.23
N LEU A 79 2.80 5.78 -3.96
CA LEU A 79 3.61 5.90 -2.74
C LEU A 79 4.76 6.89 -2.87
N LEU A 80 5.38 6.98 -4.04
CA LEU A 80 6.56 7.82 -4.29
C LEU A 80 6.20 9.08 -5.09
N GLY A 81 5.14 9.01 -5.89
CA GLY A 81 4.82 10.01 -6.90
C GLY A 81 5.52 9.69 -8.21
N HIS A 82 5.25 10.48 -9.24
CA HIS A 82 5.85 10.24 -10.57
C HIS A 82 5.87 11.52 -11.38
N ARG A 83 6.64 11.51 -12.47
CA ARG A 83 6.61 12.56 -13.47
C ARG A 83 5.63 12.18 -14.57
N ASP A 84 4.69 13.06 -14.89
CA ASP A 84 3.73 12.83 -15.97
C ASP A 84 4.41 12.92 -17.36
N PRO A 85 3.79 12.40 -18.43
CA PRO A 85 4.36 12.48 -19.78
C PRO A 85 4.55 13.91 -20.31
N ARG A 86 3.93 14.91 -19.66
CA ARG A 86 4.07 16.33 -19.98
C ARG A 86 5.20 16.99 -19.18
N GLY A 87 5.96 16.21 -18.41
CA GLY A 87 7.11 16.65 -17.63
C GLY A 87 6.77 17.30 -16.30
N ARG A 88 5.51 17.24 -15.82
CA ARG A 88 5.09 17.75 -14.51
C ARG A 88 5.32 16.71 -13.42
N ASP A 89 5.88 17.12 -12.30
CA ASP A 89 6.04 16.25 -11.13
C ASP A 89 4.71 16.16 -10.36
N LEU A 90 4.17 14.95 -10.29
CA LEU A 90 2.98 14.61 -9.51
C LEU A 90 3.43 13.99 -8.19
N PRO A 91 3.02 14.56 -7.05
CA PRO A 91 3.47 14.06 -5.75
C PRO A 91 2.81 12.72 -5.42
N ASN A 92 3.38 12.00 -4.44
CA ASN A 92 2.70 10.84 -3.86
C ASN A 92 1.35 11.24 -3.24
N TRP A 93 0.42 10.31 -3.17
CA TRP A 93 -0.97 10.66 -2.88
C TRP A 93 -1.18 11.15 -1.44
N LEU A 94 -0.53 10.52 -0.47
CA LEU A 94 -0.73 10.84 0.95
C LEU A 94 0.05 12.10 1.37
N GLY A 95 1.34 12.17 1.07
CA GLY A 95 2.21 13.30 1.41
C GLY A 95 2.05 14.51 0.50
N GLY A 96 1.56 14.31 -0.73
CA GLY A 96 1.25 15.37 -1.69
C GLY A 96 -0.13 15.98 -1.46
N TYR A 97 -1.18 15.23 -1.79
CA TYR A 97 -2.55 15.74 -1.78
C TYR A 97 -3.12 15.97 -0.37
N LEU A 98 -2.55 15.32 0.66
CA LEU A 98 -2.96 15.50 2.05
C LEU A 98 -1.85 16.13 2.92
N ARG A 99 -0.91 16.87 2.31
CA ARG A 99 0.26 17.46 2.99
C ARG A 99 -0.10 18.20 4.27
N ASP A 100 -1.08 19.09 4.18
CA ASP A 100 -1.48 20.00 5.27
C ASP A 100 -2.63 19.43 6.13
N MET A 101 -3.01 18.17 5.88
CA MET A 101 -4.15 17.52 6.53
C MET A 101 -3.72 16.26 7.28
N GLU A 102 -2.97 16.44 8.37
CA GLU A 102 -2.42 15.33 9.15
C GLU A 102 -3.49 14.34 9.64
N GLY A 103 -4.64 14.83 10.08
CA GLY A 103 -5.73 13.98 10.59
C GLY A 103 -6.24 12.99 9.52
N PRO A 104 -6.77 13.45 8.38
CA PRO A 104 -7.14 12.61 7.24
C PRO A 104 -6.00 11.74 6.72
N ARG A 105 -4.79 12.30 6.56
CA ARG A 105 -3.60 11.58 6.10
C ARG A 105 -3.30 10.38 6.97
N ASN A 106 -3.11 10.59 8.28
CA ASN A 106 -2.74 9.53 9.22
C ASN A 106 -3.82 8.44 9.32
N CYS A 107 -5.11 8.82 9.27
CA CYS A 107 -6.19 7.83 9.33
C CYS A 107 -6.27 6.99 8.05
N LEU A 108 -6.09 7.62 6.89
CA LEU A 108 -6.09 6.92 5.61
C LEU A 108 -4.86 6.02 5.44
N GLU A 109 -3.68 6.51 5.80
CA GLU A 109 -2.43 5.74 5.83
C GLU A 109 -2.56 4.53 6.77
N ALA A 110 -3.01 4.75 8.01
CA ALA A 110 -3.21 3.66 8.97
C ALA A 110 -4.21 2.62 8.44
N HIS A 111 -5.29 3.05 7.75
CA HIS A 111 -6.20 2.12 7.10
C HIS A 111 -5.50 1.32 6.01
N ALA A 112 -4.79 1.97 5.10
CA ALA A 112 -4.18 1.32 3.95
C ALA A 112 -3.10 0.32 4.36
N VAL A 113 -2.18 0.75 5.23
CA VAL A 113 -1.08 -0.07 5.76
C VAL A 113 -1.62 -1.28 6.52
N ASN A 114 -2.56 -1.10 7.44
CA ASN A 114 -3.09 -2.24 8.21
C ASN A 114 -3.93 -3.17 7.34
N SER A 115 -4.67 -2.65 6.37
CA SER A 115 -5.46 -3.49 5.45
C SER A 115 -4.54 -4.35 4.59
N ALA A 116 -3.51 -3.76 3.97
CA ALA A 116 -2.50 -4.49 3.22
C ALA A 116 -1.83 -5.56 4.09
N PHE A 117 -1.35 -5.18 5.27
CA PHE A 117 -0.71 -6.09 6.21
C PHE A 117 -1.54 -7.33 6.57
N TRP A 118 -2.85 -7.16 6.79
CA TRP A 118 -3.73 -8.28 7.13
C TRP A 118 -4.14 -9.07 5.88
N ASN A 119 -4.38 -8.40 4.76
CA ASN A 119 -4.80 -9.03 3.50
C ASN A 119 -3.77 -10.04 3.00
N ILE A 120 -2.48 -9.68 3.00
CA ILE A 120 -1.45 -10.62 2.55
C ILE A 120 -1.42 -11.85 3.49
N ARG A 121 -1.80 -11.73 4.77
CA ARG A 121 -1.96 -12.86 5.72
C ARG A 121 -3.27 -13.64 5.56
N GLY A 122 -4.07 -13.35 4.54
CA GLY A 122 -5.40 -13.95 4.34
C GLY A 122 -6.41 -13.55 5.42
N LYS A 123 -6.26 -12.37 6.04
CA LYS A 123 -7.16 -11.86 7.07
C LYS A 123 -7.67 -10.46 6.70
N SER A 124 -8.84 -10.10 7.19
CA SER A 124 -9.37 -8.75 7.01
C SER A 124 -8.98 -7.84 8.17
N PHE A 125 -8.68 -6.58 7.88
CA PHE A 125 -8.39 -5.57 8.90
C PHE A 125 -9.64 -5.18 9.70
N ASP A 126 -9.61 -5.44 11.01
CA ASP A 126 -10.64 -4.96 11.94
C ASP A 126 -10.30 -3.55 12.46
N ALA A 127 -10.84 -2.55 11.76
CA ALA A 127 -10.66 -1.15 12.12
C ALA A 127 -11.23 -0.78 13.50
N LYS A 128 -12.31 -1.43 13.96
CA LYS A 128 -12.92 -1.12 15.28
C LYS A 128 -12.00 -1.59 16.40
N ARG A 129 -11.48 -2.82 16.29
CA ARG A 129 -10.52 -3.37 17.26
C ARG A 129 -9.22 -2.60 17.26
N PHE A 130 -8.73 -2.19 16.08
CA PHE A 130 -7.56 -1.32 15.98
C PHE A 130 -7.78 0.00 16.72
N CYS A 131 -8.87 0.72 16.42
CA CYS A 131 -9.19 2.00 17.07
C CYS A 131 -9.29 1.86 18.59
N LYS A 132 -9.95 0.80 19.09
CA LYS A 132 -10.02 0.50 20.52
C LYS A 132 -8.62 0.31 21.15
N ARG A 133 -7.71 -0.37 20.46
CA ARG A 133 -6.35 -0.63 20.95
C ARG A 133 -5.49 0.64 21.01
N VAL A 134 -5.63 1.54 20.03
CA VAL A 134 -4.83 2.78 19.95
C VAL A 134 -5.48 3.97 20.65
N GLY A 135 -6.64 3.79 21.28
CA GLY A 135 -7.38 4.86 21.95
C GLY A 135 -8.04 5.86 21.00
N TRP A 136 -8.32 5.48 19.75
CA TRP A 136 -8.97 6.35 18.77
C TRP A 136 -10.48 6.11 18.72
N SER A 137 -11.24 7.17 18.46
CA SER A 137 -12.66 7.06 18.11
C SER A 137 -12.81 6.46 16.72
N TYR A 138 -13.53 5.34 16.62
CA TYR A 138 -13.81 4.67 15.34
C TYR A 138 -14.56 5.59 14.36
N TRP A 139 -15.52 6.38 14.86
CA TRP A 139 -16.28 7.31 14.03
C TRP A 139 -15.37 8.41 13.44
N THR A 140 -14.50 8.98 14.27
CA THR A 140 -13.54 9.99 13.83
C THR A 140 -12.54 9.41 12.83
N PHE A 141 -12.02 8.21 13.10
CA PHE A 141 -11.14 7.49 12.18
C PHE A 141 -11.80 7.25 10.82
N ARG A 142 -13.01 6.69 10.81
CA ARG A 142 -13.77 6.42 9.59
C ARG A 142 -14.02 7.70 8.79
N SER A 143 -14.51 8.75 9.45
CA SER A 143 -14.81 10.04 8.82
C SER A 143 -13.55 10.68 8.20
N ARG A 144 -12.43 10.70 8.93
CA ARG A 144 -11.17 11.26 8.46
C ARG A 144 -10.56 10.45 7.31
N ARG A 145 -10.61 9.12 7.38
CA ARG A 145 -10.20 8.21 6.30
C ARG A 145 -11.00 8.48 5.03
N ASP A 146 -12.34 8.48 5.13
CA ASP A 146 -13.21 8.65 3.97
C ASP A 146 -13.07 10.06 3.38
N ARG A 147 -12.87 11.09 4.21
CA ARG A 147 -12.54 12.45 3.76
C ARG A 147 -11.20 12.51 3.02
N GLY A 148 -10.15 11.89 3.55
CA GLY A 148 -8.84 11.86 2.89
C GLY A 148 -8.92 11.18 1.51
N ALA A 149 -9.65 10.06 1.43
CA ALA A 149 -9.84 9.35 0.16
C ALA A 149 -10.66 10.17 -0.84
N ALA A 150 -11.67 10.92 -0.39
CA ALA A 150 -12.45 11.81 -1.25
C ALA A 150 -11.63 12.96 -1.82
N ILE A 151 -10.72 13.54 -1.03
CA ILE A 151 -9.85 14.62 -1.49
C ILE A 151 -8.87 14.13 -2.56
N ILE A 152 -8.25 12.96 -2.35
CA ILE A 152 -7.38 12.35 -3.35
C ILE A 152 -8.18 12.05 -4.63
N ALA A 153 -9.37 11.44 -4.51
CA ALA A 153 -10.22 11.14 -5.66
C ALA A 153 -10.55 12.40 -6.47
N HIS A 154 -10.88 13.50 -5.78
CA HIS A 154 -11.12 14.79 -6.41
C HIS A 154 -9.90 15.28 -7.21
N HIS A 155 -8.71 15.30 -6.62
CA HIS A 155 -7.49 15.71 -7.32
C HIS A 155 -7.13 14.81 -8.51
N LEU A 156 -7.30 13.48 -8.37
CA LEU A 156 -7.03 12.56 -9.49
C LEU A 156 -7.99 12.80 -10.67
N ASN A 157 -9.25 13.11 -10.37
CA ASN A 157 -10.25 13.45 -11.39
C ASN A 157 -9.97 14.82 -12.03
N GLU A 158 -9.54 15.83 -11.26
CA GLU A 158 -9.11 17.13 -11.78
C GLU A 158 -7.90 17.01 -12.72
N LEU A 159 -6.99 16.09 -12.43
CA LEU A 159 -5.85 15.78 -13.29
C LEU A 159 -6.23 14.99 -14.55
N GLY A 160 -7.48 14.53 -14.66
CA GLY A 160 -7.97 13.72 -15.78
C GLY A 160 -7.38 12.30 -15.80
N LEU A 161 -6.94 11.78 -14.65
CA LEU A 161 -6.37 10.44 -14.56
C LEU A 161 -7.48 9.39 -14.49
N ALA A 162 -7.43 8.40 -15.38
CA ALA A 162 -8.39 7.31 -15.38
C ALA A 162 -8.15 6.34 -14.20
N PRO A 163 -9.21 5.81 -13.56
CA PRO A 163 -9.09 4.75 -12.57
C PRO A 163 -8.43 3.50 -13.15
N TRP A 164 -7.66 2.84 -12.30
CA TRP A 164 -7.08 1.56 -12.65
C TRP A 164 -8.15 0.48 -12.71
N ARG A 165 -8.13 -0.28 -13.80
CA ARG A 165 -8.87 -1.53 -13.97
C ARG A 165 -7.99 -2.71 -13.57
#